data_AF-A0A8J1YQY7-F1
#
_entry.id   AF-A0A8J1YQY7-F1
#
_cell.length_a   1.000
_cell.length_b   1.000
_cell.length_c   1.000
_cell.angle_alpha   90.00
_cell.angle_beta   90.00
_cell.angle_gamma   90.00
#
_symmetry.space_group_name_H-M   'P 1'
#
loop_
_entity.id
_entity.type
_entity.pdbx_description
1 polymer ?
#
loop_
_entity_poly.entity_id
_entity_poly.type
_entity_poly.pdbx_seq_one_letter_code
_entity_poly.pdbx_strand_id
1 'polypeptide(L)'
;MSRSSYDRYLTVFSPEGRLYQVEYAFKAISGAGITAVAVRGKDTAVVISQRKVPDKLLDAQTITHLFQITPTIGCVMTGMIADARAQVQRTRSEAAQFRYKYGYEITPDALAKRMANINQVYTQRAGMRPLGISMILIGPDDERGPQIFKLDPAGYFVGFKATAAGQKQTEATNFLEKRWKTMEAEKTVLDRAGAIEAAIECLSSVCSTDFKASEIEIGISSTSGEETSVEGKGGRFRQMGEEERGEWSRSIAMYSAGAIILSLGVTYASVPLYRAFCSATGFGGIPNTDSKRFSADRLYTTPESEQRKRITVHFEATSSATLPWKFEPQQRSVKVLPGETALAFYRAKNLGDKDLIGIATYNMTPEKIAPYFAKVECFCFEEQKIRAGEEVDLPVFFFIDRDIIDEPQLEGLDDVVLSYTFFKARRNDKGHAVPDAPEDVIQKSQGFEKYQLARRDAST
;
A
#
# COMPACT_ATOMS: atom_id res chain seq x y z
N MET A 1 35.22 -12.92 -22.67
CA MET A 1 34.29 -13.58 -23.62
C MET A 1 34.50 -12.96 -24.99
N SER A 2 35.00 -13.74 -25.93
CA SER A 2 35.31 -13.31 -27.31
C SER A 2 34.05 -12.75 -27.98
N ARG A 3 34.11 -11.52 -28.54
CA ARG A 3 33.06 -11.02 -29.45
C ARG A 3 33.01 -11.97 -30.65
N SER A 4 31.92 -12.73 -30.75
CA SER A 4 31.63 -13.64 -31.85
C SER A 4 31.79 -12.94 -33.21
N SER A 5 32.51 -13.54 -34.17
CA SER A 5 32.74 -12.95 -35.50
C SER A 5 31.45 -12.50 -36.20
N TYR A 6 30.33 -13.19 -35.91
CA TYR A 6 28.98 -12.93 -36.40
C TYR A 6 28.39 -11.58 -35.99
N ASP A 7 28.94 -10.93 -34.95
CA ASP A 7 28.60 -9.58 -34.51
C ASP A 7 28.96 -8.50 -35.56
N ARG A 8 29.95 -8.79 -36.41
CA ARG A 8 30.47 -7.84 -37.42
C ARG A 8 29.79 -7.94 -38.79
N TYR A 9 28.98 -8.97 -39.01
CA TYR A 9 28.32 -9.20 -40.29
C TYR A 9 26.92 -8.57 -40.31
N LEU A 10 26.42 -8.30 -41.52
CA LEU A 10 25.01 -8.01 -41.80
C LEU A 10 24.12 -9.12 -41.23
N THR A 11 22.80 -8.92 -41.13
CA THR A 11 21.86 -9.84 -40.46
C THR A 11 22.02 -11.31 -40.88
N VAL A 12 22.76 -12.10 -40.09
CA VAL A 12 23.01 -13.53 -40.29
C VAL A 12 22.72 -14.30 -39.01
N PHE A 13 22.40 -15.58 -39.15
CA PHE A 13 22.23 -16.47 -38.01
C PHE A 13 23.57 -16.75 -37.35
N SER A 14 23.61 -16.57 -36.03
CA SER A 14 24.66 -17.13 -35.17
C SER A 14 24.58 -18.66 -35.11
N PRO A 15 25.65 -19.35 -34.68
CA PRO A 15 25.62 -20.79 -34.45
C PRO A 15 24.50 -21.24 -33.48
N GLU A 16 24.10 -20.36 -32.56
CA GLU A 16 23.00 -20.58 -31.61
C GLU A 16 21.62 -20.24 -32.19
N GLY A 17 21.51 -19.90 -33.47
CA GLY A 17 20.24 -19.59 -34.15
C GLY A 17 19.69 -18.18 -33.89
N ARG A 18 20.48 -17.29 -33.29
CA ARG A 18 20.07 -15.91 -32.95
C ARG A 18 20.45 -14.91 -34.04
N LEU A 19 19.69 -13.83 -34.14
CA LEU A 19 19.94 -12.69 -35.04
C LEU A 19 20.41 -11.46 -34.24
N TYR A 20 21.73 -11.30 -34.07
CA TYR A 20 22.28 -10.24 -33.20
C TYR A 20 21.92 -8.82 -33.65
N GLN A 21 21.84 -8.54 -34.95
CA GLN A 21 21.47 -7.21 -35.46
C GLN A 21 20.07 -6.78 -35.03
N VAL A 22 19.12 -7.73 -34.93
CA VAL A 22 17.77 -7.45 -34.43
C VAL A 22 17.80 -7.18 -32.92
N GLU A 23 18.58 -7.96 -32.16
CA GLU A 23 18.75 -7.72 -30.72
C GLU A 23 19.42 -6.37 -30.43
N TYR A 24 20.33 -5.92 -31.29
CA TYR A 24 20.94 -4.60 -31.19
C TYR A 24 19.96 -3.49 -31.50
N ALA A 25 19.05 -3.68 -32.47
CA ALA A 25 17.96 -2.75 -32.71
C ALA A 25 17.06 -2.63 -31.46
N PHE A 26 16.72 -3.74 -30.80
CA PHE A 26 15.99 -3.71 -29.53
C PHE A 26 16.75 -2.94 -28.43
N LYS A 27 18.07 -3.17 -28.30
CA LYS A 27 18.89 -2.41 -27.35
C LYS A 27 18.96 -0.92 -27.68
N ALA A 28 19.00 -0.55 -28.96
CA ALA A 28 18.98 0.84 -29.40
C ALA A 28 17.67 1.54 -29.03
N ILE A 29 16.53 0.83 -29.11
CA ILE A 29 15.22 1.33 -28.68
C ILE A 29 15.22 1.63 -27.18
N SER A 30 15.68 0.70 -26.36
CA SER A 30 15.79 0.91 -24.91
C SER A 30 16.82 1.99 -24.54
N GLY A 31 17.88 2.13 -25.34
CA GLY A 31 18.94 3.13 -25.15
C GLY A 31 18.55 4.56 -25.50
N ALA A 32 17.48 4.78 -26.27
CA ALA A 32 17.00 6.13 -26.61
C ALA A 32 16.49 6.93 -25.40
N GLY A 33 16.23 6.26 -24.28
CA GLY A 33 15.87 6.91 -23.02
C GLY A 33 14.47 7.51 -23.02
N ILE A 34 13.58 7.07 -23.90
CA ILE A 34 12.17 7.51 -23.95
C ILE A 34 11.31 6.30 -23.66
N THR A 35 10.22 6.51 -22.91
CA THR A 35 9.20 5.49 -22.68
C THR A 35 7.88 6.01 -23.21
N ALA A 36 7.20 5.17 -23.99
CA ALA A 36 5.87 5.43 -24.49
C ALA A 36 4.91 4.35 -23.97
N VAL A 37 3.69 4.76 -23.63
CA VAL A 37 2.63 3.89 -23.10
C VAL A 37 1.38 4.12 -23.92
N ALA A 38 0.66 3.05 -24.25
CA ALA A 38 -0.63 3.14 -24.92
C ALA A 38 -1.68 2.30 -24.17
N VAL A 39 -2.87 2.86 -24.02
CA VAL A 39 -3.99 2.27 -23.27
C VAL A 39 -5.27 2.38 -24.09
N ARG A 40 -6.00 1.27 -24.21
CA ARG A 40 -7.29 1.21 -24.91
C ARG A 40 -8.43 1.25 -23.89
N GLY A 41 -9.27 2.26 -24.01
CA GLY A 41 -10.58 2.32 -23.37
C GLY A 41 -11.68 1.67 -24.21
N LYS A 42 -12.93 1.93 -23.84
CA LYS A 42 -14.12 1.42 -24.52
C LYS A 42 -14.23 1.95 -25.95
N ASP A 43 -14.18 3.27 -26.07
CA ASP A 43 -14.40 4.02 -27.30
C ASP A 43 -13.15 4.84 -27.70
N THR A 44 -12.08 4.75 -26.92
CA THR A 44 -10.86 5.56 -27.09
C THR A 44 -9.59 4.72 -27.04
N ALA A 45 -8.57 5.13 -27.77
CA ALA A 45 -7.20 4.68 -27.62
C ALA A 45 -6.33 5.91 -27.31
N VAL A 46 -5.51 5.81 -26.27
CA VAL A 46 -4.63 6.88 -25.82
C VAL A 46 -3.19 6.39 -25.93
N VAL A 47 -2.31 7.28 -26.36
CA VAL A 47 -0.86 7.06 -26.34
C VAL A 47 -0.18 8.25 -25.71
N ILE A 48 0.77 7.99 -24.81
CA ILE A 48 1.56 9.01 -24.12
C ILE A 48 3.05 8.72 -24.28
N SER A 49 3.85 9.76 -24.46
CA SER A 49 5.31 9.68 -24.47
C SER A 49 5.94 10.88 -23.79
N GLN A 50 7.16 10.71 -23.30
CA GLN A 50 7.98 11.81 -22.82
C GLN A 50 8.44 12.69 -23.97
N ARG A 51 8.43 14.00 -23.76
CA ARG A 51 9.14 15.01 -24.56
C ARG A 51 10.38 15.44 -23.78
N LYS A 52 11.54 14.91 -24.16
CA LYS A 52 12.82 15.30 -23.56
C LYS A 52 13.44 16.43 -24.37
N VAL A 53 13.48 17.62 -23.77
CA VAL A 53 14.16 18.79 -24.34
C VAL A 53 15.52 18.92 -23.63
N PRO A 54 16.64 18.51 -24.26
CA PRO A 54 17.93 18.45 -23.58
C PRO A 54 18.56 19.84 -23.35
N ASP A 55 18.19 20.83 -24.16
CA ASP A 55 18.73 22.19 -24.11
C ASP A 55 17.58 23.20 -24.16
N LYS A 56 17.64 24.23 -23.31
CA LYS A 56 16.66 25.32 -23.25
C LYS A 56 16.62 26.16 -24.53
N LEU A 57 17.68 26.13 -25.34
CA LEU A 57 17.74 26.82 -26.62
C LEU A 57 17.03 26.07 -27.74
N LEU A 58 16.64 24.81 -27.53
CA LEU A 58 15.88 24.05 -28.51
C LEU A 58 14.41 24.45 -28.46
N ASP A 59 13.82 24.61 -29.65
CA ASP A 59 12.39 24.78 -29.77
C ASP A 59 11.68 23.46 -29.46
N ALA A 60 11.08 23.40 -28.27
CA ALA A 60 10.34 22.26 -27.77
C ALA A 60 9.18 21.84 -28.69
N GLN A 61 8.60 22.75 -29.48
CA GLN A 61 7.50 22.44 -30.38
C GLN A 61 7.94 21.58 -31.57
N THR A 62 9.22 21.65 -31.95
CA THR A 62 9.79 20.86 -33.06
C THR A 62 10.20 19.45 -32.64
N ILE A 63 10.27 19.18 -31.34
CA ILE A 63 10.64 17.89 -30.76
C ILE A 63 9.36 17.11 -30.51
N THR A 64 9.09 16.13 -31.37
CA THR A 64 7.94 15.25 -31.19
C THR A 64 8.26 13.80 -31.52
N HIS A 65 7.65 12.91 -30.74
CA HIS A 65 7.64 11.47 -30.96
C HIS A 65 6.26 10.99 -31.42
N LEU A 66 5.27 11.87 -31.39
CA LEU A 66 3.89 11.59 -31.75
C LEU A 66 3.59 12.15 -33.14
N PHE A 67 3.21 11.26 -34.07
CA PHE A 67 3.00 11.61 -35.46
C PHE A 67 1.61 11.20 -35.92
N GLN A 68 0.91 12.14 -36.55
CA GLN A 68 -0.31 11.82 -37.28
C GLN A 68 0.03 11.15 -38.61
N ILE A 69 -0.62 10.02 -38.91
CA ILE A 69 -0.42 9.25 -40.14
C ILE A 69 -1.58 9.48 -41.11
N THR A 70 -2.80 9.31 -40.64
CA THR A 70 -4.05 9.60 -41.36
C THR A 70 -4.92 10.51 -40.48
N PRO A 71 -6.09 10.99 -40.97
CA PRO A 71 -7.04 11.70 -40.11
C PRO A 71 -7.51 10.87 -38.89
N THR A 72 -7.46 9.54 -38.97
CA THR A 72 -7.97 8.62 -37.93
C THR A 72 -6.87 7.87 -37.17
N ILE A 73 -5.68 7.73 -37.77
CA ILE A 73 -4.57 6.94 -37.21
C ILE A 73 -3.40 7.87 -36.85
N GLY A 74 -2.91 7.70 -35.62
CA GLY A 74 -1.65 8.27 -35.16
C GLY A 74 -0.68 7.19 -34.70
N CYS A 75 0.59 7.56 -34.59
CA CYS A 75 1.60 6.70 -34.02
C CYS A 75 2.52 7.44 -33.06
N VAL A 76 3.11 6.70 -32.13
CA VAL A 76 4.27 7.14 -31.37
C VAL A 76 5.49 6.30 -31.76
N MET A 77 6.64 6.95 -31.82
CA MET A 77 7.91 6.32 -32.18
C MET A 77 8.90 6.37 -31.03
N THR A 78 9.39 5.20 -30.65
CA THR A 78 10.49 5.05 -29.67
C THR A 78 11.74 4.54 -30.38
N GLY A 79 12.93 4.94 -29.90
CA GLY A 79 14.20 4.60 -30.53
C GLY A 79 14.82 5.76 -31.31
N MET A 80 15.54 5.44 -32.38
CA MET A 80 16.30 6.43 -33.17
C MET A 80 15.39 7.37 -33.96
N ILE A 81 15.49 8.68 -33.73
CA ILE A 81 14.60 9.68 -34.35
C ILE A 81 14.72 9.75 -35.89
N ALA A 82 15.91 9.50 -36.44
CA ALA A 82 16.13 9.51 -37.89
C ALA A 82 15.36 8.37 -38.58
N ASP A 83 15.48 7.16 -38.03
CA ASP A 83 14.71 5.99 -38.47
C ASP A 83 13.21 6.22 -38.27
N ALA A 84 12.83 6.84 -37.15
CA ALA A 84 11.44 7.13 -36.85
C ALA A 84 10.81 8.04 -37.91
N ARG A 85 11.46 9.16 -38.25
CA ARG A 85 10.96 10.11 -39.27
C ARG A 85 10.88 9.46 -40.65
N ALA A 86 11.88 8.67 -41.02
CA ALA A 86 11.87 7.93 -42.29
C ALA A 86 10.69 6.95 -42.36
N GLN A 87 10.47 6.19 -41.29
CA GLN A 87 9.37 5.22 -41.24
C GLN A 87 8.01 5.89 -41.17
N VAL A 88 7.85 7.02 -40.46
CA VAL A 88 6.61 7.81 -40.45
C VAL A 88 6.25 8.27 -41.86
N GLN A 89 7.22 8.80 -42.61
CA GLN A 89 6.98 9.23 -43.98
C GLN A 89 6.58 8.05 -44.87
N ARG A 90 7.25 6.90 -44.73
CA ARG A 90 6.87 5.68 -45.45
C ARG A 90 5.46 5.23 -45.10
N THR A 91 5.11 5.26 -43.81
CA THR A 91 3.78 4.86 -43.30
C THR A 91 2.68 5.75 -43.91
N ARG A 92 2.90 7.06 -43.95
CA ARG A 92 1.99 8.02 -44.62
C ARG A 92 1.83 7.70 -46.11
N SER A 93 2.93 7.39 -46.80
CA SER A 93 2.87 7.02 -48.23
C SER A 93 2.10 5.72 -48.47
N GLU A 94 2.29 4.69 -47.66
CA GLU A 94 1.56 3.41 -47.79
C GLU A 94 0.05 3.60 -47.49
N ALA A 95 -0.28 4.41 -46.48
CA ALA A 95 -1.67 4.75 -46.16
C ALA A 95 -2.34 5.55 -47.30
N ALA A 96 -1.65 6.55 -47.84
CA ALA A 96 -2.14 7.33 -48.98
C ALA A 96 -2.31 6.47 -50.23
N GLN A 97 -1.38 5.54 -50.49
CA GLN A 97 -1.48 4.60 -51.61
C GLN A 97 -2.67 3.65 -51.45
N PHE A 98 -2.93 3.16 -50.23
CA PHE A 98 -4.10 2.35 -49.94
C PHE A 98 -5.38 3.14 -50.24
N ARG A 99 -5.49 4.37 -49.71
CA ARG A 99 -6.65 5.24 -49.97
C ARG A 99 -6.84 5.52 -51.45
N TYR A 100 -5.76 5.79 -52.18
CA TYR A 100 -5.80 5.98 -53.64
C TYR A 100 -6.34 4.75 -54.36
N LYS A 101 -5.91 3.55 -53.97
CA LYS A 101 -6.29 2.30 -54.62
C LYS A 101 -7.71 1.84 -54.30
N TYR A 102 -8.14 2.00 -53.06
CA TYR A 102 -9.39 1.42 -52.56
C TYR A 102 -10.49 2.44 -52.28
N GLY A 103 -10.18 3.74 -52.23
CA GLY A 103 -11.15 4.82 -52.05
C GLY A 103 -11.58 5.09 -50.59
N TYR A 104 -11.14 4.28 -49.63
CA TYR A 104 -11.43 4.44 -48.19
C TYR A 104 -10.16 4.43 -47.34
N GLU A 105 -10.26 4.84 -46.08
CA GLU A 105 -9.12 4.90 -45.15
C GLU A 105 -8.65 3.50 -44.74
N ILE A 106 -7.32 3.31 -44.65
CA ILE A 106 -6.74 2.04 -44.19
C ILE A 106 -7.04 1.81 -42.71
N THR A 107 -7.31 0.57 -42.31
CA THR A 107 -7.49 0.21 -40.90
C THR A 107 -6.15 0.11 -40.15
N PRO A 108 -6.13 0.31 -38.82
CA PRO A 108 -4.91 0.19 -38.03
C PRO A 108 -4.22 -1.18 -38.17
N ASP A 109 -5.00 -2.26 -38.23
CA ASP A 109 -4.51 -3.64 -38.42
C ASP A 109 -3.80 -3.81 -39.78
N ALA A 110 -4.45 -3.40 -40.87
CA ALA A 110 -3.89 -3.53 -42.21
C ALA A 110 -2.63 -2.68 -42.39
N LEU A 111 -2.62 -1.47 -41.84
CA LEU A 111 -1.45 -0.60 -41.85
C LEU A 111 -0.31 -1.18 -41.00
N ALA A 112 -0.60 -1.69 -39.81
CA ALA A 112 0.39 -2.33 -38.95
C ALA A 112 1.04 -3.53 -39.67
N LYS A 113 0.23 -4.41 -40.26
CA LYS A 113 0.72 -5.54 -41.05
C LYS A 113 1.61 -5.11 -42.21
N ARG A 114 1.22 -4.05 -42.92
CA ARG A 114 2.01 -3.53 -44.05
C ARG A 114 3.38 -3.02 -43.59
N MET A 115 3.41 -2.26 -42.51
CA MET A 115 4.66 -1.75 -41.96
C MET A 115 5.54 -2.84 -41.36
N ALA A 116 4.95 -3.85 -40.73
CA ALA A 116 5.67 -5.02 -40.21
C ALA A 116 6.38 -5.80 -41.32
N ASN A 117 5.69 -6.02 -42.44
CA ASN A 117 6.30 -6.66 -43.62
C ASN A 117 7.45 -5.82 -44.19
N ILE A 118 7.34 -4.49 -44.17
CA ILE A 118 8.44 -3.61 -44.60
C ILE A 118 9.63 -3.75 -43.63
N ASN A 119 9.40 -3.69 -42.31
CA ASN A 119 10.46 -3.91 -41.32
C ASN A 119 11.16 -5.26 -41.50
N GLN A 120 10.38 -6.32 -41.77
CA GLN A 120 10.91 -7.65 -42.06
C GLN A 120 11.83 -7.66 -43.28
N VAL A 121 11.52 -6.89 -44.33
CA VAL A 121 12.42 -6.76 -45.50
C VAL A 121 13.76 -6.14 -45.12
N TYR A 122 13.79 -5.19 -44.17
CA TYR A 122 15.03 -4.61 -43.63
C TYR A 122 15.85 -5.61 -42.80
N THR A 123 15.24 -6.67 -42.26
CA THR A 123 15.98 -7.71 -41.54
C THR A 123 16.54 -8.78 -42.46
N GLN A 124 15.92 -9.02 -43.62
CA GLN A 124 16.32 -10.11 -44.52
C GLN A 124 17.28 -9.71 -45.65
N ARG A 125 17.16 -8.48 -46.19
CA ARG A 125 17.95 -8.08 -47.36
C ARG A 125 19.37 -7.69 -46.95
N ALA A 126 20.35 -8.31 -47.62
CA ALA A 126 21.76 -7.95 -47.47
C ALA A 126 21.98 -6.47 -47.83
N GLY A 127 22.81 -5.78 -47.03
CA GLY A 127 23.15 -4.37 -47.22
C GLY A 127 22.19 -3.39 -46.54
N MET A 128 21.11 -3.87 -45.93
CA MET A 128 20.24 -3.07 -45.07
C MET A 128 20.41 -3.49 -43.60
N ARG A 129 20.26 -2.52 -42.69
CA ARG A 129 20.17 -2.79 -41.25
C ARG A 129 18.72 -2.73 -40.78
N PRO A 130 18.34 -3.50 -39.74
CA PRO A 130 17.08 -3.28 -39.06
C PRO A 130 16.95 -1.84 -38.56
N LEU A 131 15.72 -1.31 -38.58
CA LEU A 131 15.42 0.02 -38.06
C LEU A 131 15.50 -0.01 -36.53
N GLY A 132 16.14 0.97 -35.91
CA GLY A 132 16.33 1.03 -34.45
C GLY A 132 15.13 1.65 -33.74
N ILE A 133 13.90 1.25 -34.09
CA ILE A 133 12.66 1.85 -33.59
C ILE A 133 11.61 0.80 -33.21
N SER A 134 10.73 1.18 -32.29
CA SER A 134 9.45 0.52 -32.06
C SER A 134 8.32 1.53 -32.28
N MET A 135 7.33 1.15 -33.07
CA MET A 135 6.16 1.96 -33.40
C MET A 135 4.96 1.44 -32.62
N ILE A 136 4.22 2.33 -31.97
CA ILE A 136 2.88 2.02 -31.47
C ILE A 136 1.88 2.84 -32.28
N LEU A 137 0.98 2.17 -32.99
CA LEU A 137 -0.13 2.75 -33.73
C LEU A 137 -1.38 2.74 -32.86
N ILE A 138 -2.12 3.85 -32.90
CA ILE A 138 -3.46 3.94 -32.34
C ILE A 138 -4.42 4.45 -33.42
N GLY A 139 -5.62 3.89 -33.46
CA GLY A 139 -6.65 4.32 -34.39
C GLY A 139 -7.94 3.54 -34.20
N PRO A 140 -9.07 4.04 -34.74
CA PRO A 140 -10.32 3.33 -34.70
C PRO A 140 -10.45 2.42 -35.93
N ASP A 141 -11.19 1.35 -35.75
CA ASP A 141 -11.72 0.50 -36.80
C ASP A 141 -13.25 0.52 -36.66
N ASP A 142 -13.97 0.69 -37.77
CA ASP A 142 -15.42 0.88 -37.72
C ASP A 142 -16.17 -0.38 -37.24
N GLU A 143 -15.60 -1.58 -37.39
CA GLU A 143 -16.19 -2.83 -36.92
C GLU A 143 -15.70 -3.21 -35.52
N ARG A 144 -14.45 -2.90 -35.20
CA ARG A 144 -13.76 -3.41 -33.99
C ARG A 144 -13.50 -2.35 -32.92
N GLY A 145 -13.86 -1.09 -33.18
CA GLY A 145 -13.67 0.02 -32.27
C GLY A 145 -12.21 0.49 -32.18
N PRO A 146 -11.79 1.12 -31.06
CA PRO A 146 -10.41 1.57 -30.89
C PRO A 146 -9.41 0.40 -30.88
N GLN A 147 -8.27 0.58 -31.52
CA GLN A 147 -7.22 -0.43 -31.63
C GLN A 147 -5.85 0.15 -31.33
N ILE A 148 -4.99 -0.70 -30.76
CA ILE A 148 -3.58 -0.40 -30.50
C ILE A 148 -2.76 -1.51 -31.10
N PHE A 149 -1.78 -1.18 -31.94
CA PHE A 149 -0.82 -2.13 -32.48
C PHE A 149 0.59 -1.70 -32.14
N LYS A 150 1.42 -2.64 -31.68
CA LYS A 150 2.87 -2.41 -31.54
C LYS A 150 3.59 -3.18 -32.62
N LEU A 151 4.57 -2.52 -33.24
CA LEU A 151 5.44 -3.07 -34.26
C LEU A 151 6.88 -2.98 -33.78
N ASP A 152 7.61 -4.05 -34.03
CA ASP A 152 9.00 -4.17 -33.63
C ASP A 152 9.94 -4.16 -34.87
N PRO A 153 11.25 -4.02 -34.66
CA PRO A 153 12.20 -3.97 -35.77
C PRO A 153 12.43 -5.35 -36.42
N ALA A 154 11.97 -6.44 -35.81
CA ALA A 154 12.02 -7.78 -36.38
C ALA A 154 10.96 -7.97 -37.49
N GLY A 155 9.97 -7.08 -37.55
CA GLY A 155 8.84 -7.19 -38.46
C GLY A 155 7.67 -7.98 -37.88
N TYR A 156 7.63 -8.13 -36.55
CA TYR A 156 6.46 -8.62 -35.84
C TYR A 156 5.54 -7.46 -35.48
N PHE A 157 4.23 -7.72 -35.54
CA PHE A 157 3.20 -6.81 -35.07
C PHE A 157 2.10 -7.58 -34.38
N VAL A 158 1.49 -6.97 -33.37
CA VAL A 158 0.33 -7.54 -32.69
C VAL A 158 -0.51 -6.46 -32.02
N GLY A 159 -1.80 -6.74 -31.87
CA GLY A 159 -2.77 -5.86 -31.21
C GLY A 159 -2.71 -6.01 -29.69
N PHE A 160 -2.90 -4.91 -28.96
CA PHE A 160 -2.83 -4.85 -27.50
C PHE A 160 -4.06 -4.18 -26.88
N LYS A 161 -4.41 -4.58 -25.65
CA LYS A 161 -5.32 -3.81 -24.78
C LYS A 161 -4.60 -2.61 -24.16
N ALA A 162 -3.37 -2.83 -23.71
CA ALA A 162 -2.43 -1.79 -23.31
C ALA A 162 -1.02 -2.31 -23.58
N THR A 163 -0.09 -1.42 -23.90
CA THR A 163 1.31 -1.79 -24.17
C THR A 163 2.24 -0.62 -23.91
N ALA A 164 3.51 -0.94 -23.73
CA ALA A 164 4.57 0.05 -23.62
C ALA A 164 5.74 -0.30 -24.56
N ALA A 165 6.53 0.72 -24.88
CA ALA A 165 7.77 0.61 -25.64
C ALA A 165 8.82 1.58 -25.11
N GLY A 166 10.09 1.23 -25.27
CA GLY A 166 11.22 2.09 -24.92
C GLY A 166 12.00 1.64 -23.68
N GLN A 167 12.55 2.59 -22.93
CA GLN A 167 13.52 2.33 -21.85
C GLN A 167 12.91 1.52 -20.70
N LYS A 168 11.75 1.94 -20.17
CA LYS A 168 11.10 1.30 -19.00
C LYS A 168 9.87 0.47 -19.39
N GLN A 169 9.90 -0.17 -20.56
CA GLN A 169 8.75 -0.90 -21.08
C GLN A 169 8.36 -2.12 -20.23
N THR A 170 9.33 -2.77 -19.58
CA THR A 170 9.09 -3.97 -18.76
C THR A 170 8.31 -3.60 -17.51
N GLU A 171 8.73 -2.55 -16.83
CA GLU A 171 8.09 -2.00 -15.63
C GLU A 171 6.69 -1.46 -15.97
N ALA A 172 6.55 -0.76 -17.09
CA ALA A 172 5.25 -0.28 -17.56
C ALA A 172 4.29 -1.42 -17.91
N THR A 173 4.78 -2.48 -18.54
CA THR A 173 3.95 -3.67 -18.85
C THR A 173 3.48 -4.33 -17.55
N ASN A 174 4.37 -4.51 -16.57
CA ASN A 174 4.01 -5.09 -15.27
C ASN A 174 2.99 -4.23 -14.50
N PHE A 175 3.10 -2.90 -14.57
CA PHE A 175 2.14 -1.97 -13.99
C PHE A 175 0.76 -2.12 -14.64
N LEU A 176 0.72 -2.10 -15.98
CA LEU A 176 -0.51 -2.24 -16.74
C LEU A 176 -1.18 -3.60 -16.53
N GLU A 177 -0.41 -4.69 -16.48
CA GLU A 177 -0.93 -6.03 -16.20
C GLU A 177 -1.62 -6.12 -14.84
N LYS A 178 -1.04 -5.52 -13.79
CA LYS A 178 -1.66 -5.48 -12.46
C LYS A 178 -2.98 -4.72 -12.50
N ARG A 179 -3.01 -3.55 -13.14
CA ARG A 179 -4.24 -2.76 -13.29
C ARG A 179 -5.31 -3.52 -14.09
N TRP A 180 -4.91 -4.20 -15.16
CA TRP A 180 -5.83 -4.95 -16.01
C TRP A 180 -6.45 -6.15 -15.30
N LYS A 181 -5.69 -6.84 -14.43
CA LYS A 181 -6.21 -7.92 -13.60
C LYS A 181 -7.30 -7.43 -12.64
N THR A 182 -7.11 -6.27 -12.01
CA THR A 182 -8.12 -5.65 -11.15
C THR A 182 -9.37 -5.29 -11.95
N MET A 183 -9.21 -4.66 -13.12
CA MET A 183 -10.35 -4.33 -13.97
C MET A 183 -11.10 -5.56 -14.48
N GLU A 184 -10.39 -6.65 -14.82
CA GLU A 184 -11.04 -7.89 -15.24
C GLU A 184 -11.83 -8.54 -14.09
N ALA A 185 -11.33 -8.45 -12.85
CA ALA A 185 -12.06 -8.91 -11.67
C ALA A 185 -13.33 -8.07 -11.40
N GLU A 186 -13.25 -6.76 -11.60
CA GLU A 186 -14.35 -5.81 -11.41
C GLU A 186 -15.29 -5.69 -12.61
N LYS A 187 -14.96 -6.33 -13.75
CA LYS A 187 -15.65 -6.21 -15.05
C LYS A 187 -15.80 -4.76 -15.52
N THR A 188 -14.85 -3.90 -15.16
CA THR A 188 -14.82 -2.49 -15.53
C THR A 188 -14.12 -2.29 -16.86
N VAL A 189 -14.63 -1.34 -17.66
CA VAL A 189 -13.99 -0.89 -18.91
C VAL A 189 -13.67 0.59 -18.75
N LEU A 190 -12.47 0.99 -19.13
CA LEU A 190 -12.06 2.39 -19.06
C LEU A 190 -12.87 3.21 -20.06
N ASP A 191 -13.46 4.30 -19.58
CA ASP A 191 -13.98 5.37 -20.42
C ASP A 191 -12.82 6.25 -20.93
N ARG A 192 -13.16 7.35 -21.61
CA ARG A 192 -12.17 8.30 -22.14
C ARG A 192 -11.26 8.85 -21.02
N ALA A 193 -11.87 9.29 -19.92
CA ALA A 193 -11.15 9.86 -18.79
C ALA A 193 -10.20 8.84 -18.16
N GLY A 194 -10.73 7.66 -17.81
CA GLY A 194 -9.95 6.59 -17.19
C GLY A 194 -8.81 6.07 -18.07
N ALA A 195 -8.94 6.09 -19.39
CA ALA A 195 -7.86 5.72 -20.30
C ALA A 195 -6.71 6.75 -20.28
N ILE A 196 -7.02 8.05 -20.23
CA ILE A 196 -6.03 9.13 -20.13
C ILE A 196 -5.32 9.07 -18.77
N GLU A 197 -6.09 8.97 -17.69
CA GLU A 197 -5.56 8.88 -16.32
C GLU A 197 -4.64 7.67 -16.16
N ALA A 198 -5.07 6.49 -16.62
CA ALA A 198 -4.27 5.26 -16.55
C ALA A 198 -2.95 5.39 -17.32
N ALA A 199 -2.95 6.06 -18.46
CA ALA A 199 -1.74 6.29 -19.25
C ALA A 199 -0.76 7.24 -18.55
N ILE A 200 -1.25 8.36 -18.00
CA ILE A 200 -0.43 9.33 -17.25
C ILE A 200 0.11 8.68 -15.97
N GLU A 201 -0.74 8.03 -15.19
CA GLU A 201 -0.37 7.37 -13.94
C GLU A 201 0.70 6.29 -14.17
N CYS A 202 0.54 5.47 -15.22
CA CYS A 202 1.52 4.46 -15.57
C CYS A 202 2.87 5.09 -15.92
N LEU A 203 2.89 6.13 -16.77
CA LEU A 203 4.13 6.77 -17.16
C LEU A 203 4.83 7.46 -15.97
N SER A 204 4.09 8.20 -15.14
CA SER A 204 4.62 8.90 -13.96
C SER A 204 5.14 7.91 -12.92
N SER A 205 4.38 6.84 -12.62
CA SER A 205 4.78 5.82 -11.65
C SER A 205 6.06 5.10 -12.07
N VAL A 206 6.13 4.64 -13.33
CA VAL A 206 7.26 3.90 -13.88
C VAL A 206 8.50 4.80 -13.96
N CYS A 207 8.32 6.06 -14.34
CA CYS A 207 9.43 7.00 -14.43
C CYS A 207 9.84 7.56 -13.07
N SER A 208 8.99 7.42 -12.04
CA SER A 208 9.15 8.01 -10.72
C SER A 208 9.35 9.52 -10.83
N THR A 209 8.54 10.16 -11.68
CA THR A 209 8.64 11.59 -12.00
C THR A 209 7.26 12.14 -12.28
N ASP A 210 6.93 13.25 -11.64
CA ASP A 210 5.74 14.03 -11.98
C ASP A 210 6.06 14.96 -13.13
N PHE A 211 5.50 14.66 -14.30
CA PHE A 211 5.78 15.42 -15.52
C PHE A 211 4.95 16.71 -15.58
N LYS A 212 5.59 17.78 -16.03
CA LYS A 212 4.89 18.99 -16.48
C LYS A 212 4.17 18.72 -17.80
N ALA A 213 3.13 19.49 -18.10
CA ALA A 213 2.40 19.39 -19.37
C ALA A 213 3.30 19.52 -20.60
N SER A 214 4.36 20.33 -20.52
CA SER A 214 5.35 20.52 -21.58
C SER A 214 6.29 19.32 -21.79
N GLU A 215 6.39 18.41 -20.82
CA GLU A 215 7.33 17.27 -20.81
C GLU A 215 6.69 15.96 -21.28
N ILE A 216 5.40 15.97 -21.60
CA ILE A 216 4.65 14.79 -22.09
C ILE A 216 3.88 15.13 -23.35
N GLU A 217 3.75 14.19 -24.28
CA GLU A 217 2.89 14.28 -25.45
C GLU A 217 1.79 13.24 -25.33
N ILE A 218 0.54 13.64 -25.55
CA ILE A 218 -0.61 12.73 -25.50
C ILE A 218 -1.32 12.77 -26.86
N GLY A 219 -1.47 11.60 -27.48
CA GLY A 219 -2.29 11.39 -28.65
C GLY A 219 -3.53 10.60 -28.27
N ILE A 220 -4.69 11.05 -28.76
CA ILE A 220 -5.95 10.36 -28.55
C ILE A 220 -6.59 10.05 -29.89
N SER A 221 -7.17 8.86 -29.97
CA SER A 221 -8.02 8.44 -31.08
C SER A 221 -9.33 7.92 -30.52
N SER A 222 -10.46 8.46 -30.97
CA SER A 222 -11.79 8.07 -30.45
C SER A 222 -12.74 7.63 -31.55
N THR A 223 -13.58 6.64 -31.28
CA THR A 223 -14.76 6.33 -32.12
C THR A 223 -15.92 7.28 -31.84
N SER A 224 -15.94 7.98 -30.70
CA SER A 224 -16.94 8.98 -30.35
C SER A 224 -16.75 10.28 -31.14
N GLY A 225 -17.86 10.95 -31.50
CA GLY A 225 -17.85 12.22 -32.23
C GLY A 225 -17.37 13.43 -31.42
N GLU A 226 -16.97 13.25 -30.16
CA GLU A 226 -16.42 14.30 -29.30
C GLU A 226 -15.02 14.73 -29.75
N GLU A 227 -14.27 13.83 -30.39
CA GLU A 227 -12.93 14.14 -30.90
C GLU A 227 -12.99 14.50 -32.39
N THR A 228 -12.78 15.79 -32.68
CA THR A 228 -12.66 16.31 -34.04
C THR A 228 -11.20 16.65 -34.34
N SER A 229 -10.74 16.26 -35.53
CA SER A 229 -9.44 16.68 -36.05
C SER A 229 -9.36 18.20 -36.07
N VAL A 230 -8.17 18.73 -35.73
CA VAL A 230 -7.85 20.16 -35.67
C VAL A 230 -8.19 20.90 -36.98
N GLU A 231 -8.27 20.19 -38.11
CA GLU A 231 -8.60 20.76 -39.43
C GLU A 231 -10.09 20.67 -39.83
N GLY A 232 -11.01 20.26 -38.94
CA GLY A 232 -12.44 20.14 -39.26
C GLY A 232 -12.80 19.08 -40.31
N LYS A 233 -11.81 18.31 -40.78
CA LYS A 233 -11.97 17.22 -41.75
C LYS A 233 -12.04 15.87 -41.03
N GLY A 234 -13.19 15.53 -40.44
CA GLY A 234 -13.62 14.15 -40.14
C GLY A 234 -12.60 13.18 -39.53
N GLY A 235 -11.60 13.69 -38.80
CA GLY A 235 -10.50 12.89 -38.27
C GLY A 235 -10.70 12.61 -36.79
N ARG A 236 -10.57 11.33 -36.42
CA ARG A 236 -10.78 10.81 -35.07
C ARG A 236 -9.51 10.83 -34.21
N PHE A 237 -8.34 11.12 -34.79
CA PHE A 237 -7.07 11.26 -34.06
C PHE A 237 -6.69 12.73 -33.88
N ARG A 238 -6.23 13.08 -32.67
CA ARG A 238 -5.62 14.39 -32.40
C ARG A 238 -4.52 14.30 -31.33
N GLN A 239 -3.66 15.32 -31.32
CA GLN A 239 -2.73 15.55 -30.22
C GLN A 239 -3.35 16.51 -29.20
N MET A 240 -3.15 16.23 -27.92
CA MET A 240 -3.68 17.01 -26.82
C MET A 240 -2.90 18.32 -26.66
N GLY A 241 -3.62 19.44 -26.50
CA GLY A 241 -3.02 20.76 -26.25
C GLY A 241 -2.23 20.81 -24.94
N GLU A 242 -1.35 21.80 -24.75
CA GLU A 242 -0.61 21.96 -23.49
C GLU A 242 -1.50 22.31 -22.30
N GLU A 243 -2.49 23.18 -22.52
CA GLU A 243 -3.46 23.56 -21.48
C GLU A 243 -4.27 22.36 -20.99
N GLU A 244 -4.85 21.58 -21.92
CA GLU A 244 -5.60 20.35 -21.60
C GLU A 244 -4.72 19.31 -20.87
N ARG A 245 -3.47 19.11 -21.31
CA ARG A 245 -2.50 18.25 -20.60
C ARG A 245 -2.24 18.74 -19.18
N GLY A 246 -2.15 20.05 -18.99
CA GLY A 246 -1.96 20.70 -17.68
C GLY A 246 -3.14 20.50 -16.74
N GLU A 247 -4.37 20.60 -17.26
CA GLU A 247 -5.58 20.32 -16.47
C GLU A 247 -5.63 18.87 -16.01
N TRP A 248 -5.34 17.90 -16.89
CA TRP A 248 -5.27 16.48 -16.51
C TRP A 248 -4.18 16.22 -15.46
N SER A 249 -2.98 16.73 -15.68
CA SER A 249 -1.87 16.58 -14.73
C SER A 249 -2.22 17.16 -13.35
N ARG A 250 -2.83 18.36 -13.32
CA ARG A 250 -3.27 19.00 -12.07
C ARG A 250 -4.38 18.20 -11.38
N SER A 251 -5.37 17.71 -12.12
CA SER A 251 -6.47 16.91 -11.57
C SER A 251 -5.96 15.62 -10.93
N ILE A 252 -5.08 14.89 -11.62
CA ILE A 252 -4.46 13.67 -11.09
C ILE A 252 -3.64 13.98 -9.82
N ALA A 253 -2.88 15.07 -9.82
CA ALA A 253 -2.12 15.50 -8.64
C ALA A 253 -3.03 15.83 -7.45
N MET A 254 -4.15 16.53 -7.69
CA MET A 254 -5.14 16.85 -6.64
C MET A 254 -5.82 15.60 -6.09
N TYR A 255 -6.22 14.66 -6.94
CA TYR A 255 -6.80 13.37 -6.49
C TYR A 255 -5.80 12.55 -5.69
N SER A 256 -4.55 12.49 -6.14
CA SER A 256 -3.47 11.78 -5.43
C SER A 256 -3.19 12.41 -4.05
N ALA A 257 -3.11 13.74 -3.98
CA ALA A 257 -2.95 14.46 -2.71
C ALA A 257 -4.15 14.24 -1.78
N GLY A 258 -5.37 14.26 -2.32
CA GLY A 258 -6.59 13.97 -1.56
C GLY A 258 -6.58 12.56 -0.95
N ALA A 259 -6.18 11.54 -1.72
CA ALA A 259 -6.06 10.17 -1.24
C ALA A 259 -5.02 10.03 -0.11
N ILE A 260 -3.88 10.72 -0.21
CA ILE A 260 -2.84 10.74 0.83
C ILE A 260 -3.37 11.38 2.12
N ILE A 261 -4.00 12.55 2.01
CA ILE A 261 -4.58 13.26 3.16
C ILE A 261 -5.66 12.41 3.83
N LEU A 262 -6.50 11.75 3.03
CA LEU A 262 -7.53 10.83 3.54
C LEU A 262 -6.90 9.64 4.28
N SER A 263 -5.88 9.00 3.70
CA SER A 263 -5.17 7.88 4.33
C SER A 263 -4.52 8.28 5.66
N LEU A 264 -3.88 9.45 5.71
CA LEU A 264 -3.33 10.01 6.94
C LEU A 264 -4.42 10.32 7.97
N GLY A 265 -5.54 10.89 7.52
CA GLY A 265 -6.69 11.18 8.36
C GLY A 265 -7.30 9.92 8.98
N VAL A 266 -7.48 8.87 8.19
CA VAL A 266 -7.97 7.56 8.67
C VAL A 266 -7.00 6.93 9.66
N THR A 267 -5.69 6.98 9.37
CA THR A 267 -4.66 6.44 10.26
C THR A 267 -4.65 7.19 11.59
N TYR A 268 -4.71 8.53 11.58
CA TYR A 268 -4.79 9.35 12.78
C TYR A 268 -6.08 9.10 13.58
N ALA A 269 -7.21 8.97 12.90
CA ALA A 269 -8.51 8.72 13.52
C ALA A 269 -8.65 7.28 14.06
N SER A 270 -7.85 6.32 13.57
CA SER A 270 -7.96 4.91 13.98
C SER A 270 -7.74 4.71 15.48
N VAL A 271 -6.79 5.42 16.12
CA VAL A 271 -6.49 5.29 17.55
C VAL A 271 -7.65 5.76 18.44
N PRO A 272 -8.19 7.00 18.30
CA PRO A 272 -9.32 7.42 19.11
C PRO A 272 -10.60 6.61 18.82
N LEU A 273 -10.86 6.21 17.57
CA LEU A 273 -11.98 5.30 17.26
C LEU A 273 -11.80 3.95 17.96
N TYR A 274 -10.60 3.38 17.93
CA TYR A 274 -10.31 2.12 18.62
C TYR A 274 -10.50 2.25 20.13
N ARG A 275 -10.04 3.36 20.73
CA ARG A 275 -10.25 3.63 22.16
C ARG A 275 -11.73 3.74 22.52
N ALA A 276 -12.51 4.50 21.73
CA ALA A 276 -13.94 4.65 21.95
C ALA A 276 -14.69 3.31 21.81
N PHE A 277 -14.29 2.49 20.83
CA PHE A 277 -14.82 1.14 20.66
C PHE A 277 -14.46 0.23 21.85
N CYS A 278 -13.19 0.22 22.28
CA CYS A 278 -12.74 -0.57 23.43
C CYS A 278 -13.40 -0.14 24.74
N SER A 279 -13.57 1.16 25.00
CA SER A 279 -14.25 1.64 26.20
C SER A 279 -15.73 1.29 26.21
N ALA A 280 -16.39 1.27 25.05
CA ALA A 280 -17.81 0.97 24.95
C ALA A 280 -18.11 -0.54 25.03
N THR A 281 -17.22 -1.38 24.50
CA THR A 281 -17.46 -2.84 24.38
C THR A 281 -16.70 -3.69 25.39
N GLY A 282 -15.68 -3.14 26.06
CA GLY A 282 -14.80 -3.92 26.95
C GLY A 282 -13.93 -4.94 26.21
N PHE A 283 -13.80 -4.83 24.89
CA PHE A 283 -13.02 -5.74 24.05
C PHE A 283 -11.54 -5.75 24.46
N GLY A 284 -10.98 -6.94 24.75
CA GLY A 284 -9.58 -7.11 25.13
C GLY A 284 -9.27 -6.95 26.63
N GLY A 285 -10.28 -7.01 27.51
CA GLY A 285 -10.07 -7.00 28.97
C GLY A 285 -9.80 -5.62 29.57
N ILE A 286 -9.96 -4.56 28.79
CA ILE A 286 -9.91 -3.17 29.29
C ILE A 286 -11.22 -2.92 30.05
N PRO A 287 -11.16 -2.56 31.34
CA PRO A 287 -12.36 -2.32 32.15
C PRO A 287 -13.23 -1.26 31.50
N ASN A 288 -14.54 -1.54 31.42
CA ASN A 288 -15.52 -0.54 31.03
C ASN A 288 -15.48 0.59 32.07
N THR A 289 -15.14 1.81 31.64
CA THR A 289 -15.06 3.00 32.51
C THR A 289 -16.43 3.61 32.80
N ASP A 290 -17.52 2.87 32.58
CA ASP A 290 -18.85 3.30 32.97
C ASP A 290 -18.91 3.42 34.49
N SER A 291 -18.80 4.67 34.97
CA SER A 291 -18.76 5.04 36.38
C SER A 291 -20.01 4.62 37.16
N LYS A 292 -21.07 4.20 36.46
CA LYS A 292 -22.28 3.64 37.04
C LYS A 292 -22.14 2.19 37.50
N ARG A 293 -21.19 1.42 36.95
CA ARG A 293 -21.03 0.00 37.32
C ARG A 293 -20.37 -0.16 38.69
N PHE A 294 -19.53 0.80 39.10
CA PHE A 294 -18.81 0.81 40.38
C PHE A 294 -19.25 1.95 41.32
N SER A 295 -20.50 2.40 41.24
CA SER A 295 -21.03 3.44 42.14
C SER A 295 -21.23 2.91 43.57
N ALA A 296 -21.17 3.81 44.56
CA ALA A 296 -21.35 3.47 45.98
C ALA A 296 -22.67 2.72 46.26
N ASP A 297 -23.66 2.91 45.39
CA ASP A 297 -25.00 2.29 45.41
C ASP A 297 -24.99 0.79 45.05
N ARG A 298 -23.83 0.20 44.73
CA ARG A 298 -23.68 -1.25 44.48
C ARG A 298 -22.84 -1.97 45.55
N LEU A 299 -22.38 -1.26 46.59
CA LEU A 299 -21.55 -1.79 47.70
C LEU A 299 -22.39 -2.37 48.86
N TYR A 300 -23.40 -3.18 48.56
CA TYR A 300 -24.17 -3.91 49.56
C TYR A 300 -24.55 -5.30 49.05
N THR A 301 -24.72 -6.25 49.97
CA THR A 301 -25.16 -7.60 49.64
C THR A 301 -26.65 -7.62 49.30
N THR A 302 -27.03 -8.24 48.18
CA THR A 302 -28.44 -8.49 47.84
C THR A 302 -28.90 -9.82 48.45
N PRO A 303 -30.22 -10.04 48.65
CA PRO A 303 -30.74 -11.34 49.09
C PRO A 303 -30.30 -12.52 48.20
N GLU A 304 -30.08 -12.27 46.91
CA GLU A 304 -29.55 -13.24 45.93
C GLU A 304 -28.05 -13.49 46.14
N SER A 305 -27.28 -12.44 46.49
CA SER A 305 -25.86 -12.57 46.83
C SER A 305 -25.66 -13.40 48.11
N GLU A 306 -26.56 -13.26 49.08
CA GLU A 306 -26.52 -14.01 50.35
C GLU A 306 -26.86 -15.50 50.19
N GLN A 307 -27.58 -15.87 49.13
CA GLN A 307 -27.88 -17.27 48.79
C GLN A 307 -26.71 -17.97 48.09
N ARG A 308 -25.72 -17.22 47.57
CA ARG A 308 -24.54 -17.76 46.91
C ARG A 308 -23.50 -18.21 47.92
N LYS A 309 -22.69 -19.21 47.53
CA LYS A 309 -21.47 -19.57 48.26
C LYS A 309 -20.46 -18.42 48.17
N ARG A 310 -19.80 -18.11 49.31
CA ARG A 310 -18.74 -17.10 49.38
C ARG A 310 -17.57 -17.46 48.46
N ILE A 311 -17.11 -16.49 47.69
CA ILE A 311 -15.93 -16.60 46.84
C ILE A 311 -14.69 -16.44 47.72
N THR A 312 -13.76 -17.38 47.62
CA THR A 312 -12.48 -17.34 48.30
C THR A 312 -11.46 -16.67 47.39
N VAL A 313 -10.99 -15.49 47.79
CA VAL A 313 -9.92 -14.77 47.10
C VAL A 313 -8.61 -15.12 47.78
N HIS A 314 -7.75 -15.85 47.08
CA HIS A 314 -6.39 -16.19 47.48
C HIS A 314 -5.42 -15.09 47.04
N PHE A 315 -4.48 -14.77 47.91
CA PHE A 315 -3.51 -13.70 47.68
C PHE A 315 -2.12 -14.30 47.46
N GLU A 316 -1.55 -13.99 46.30
CA GLU A 316 -0.18 -14.38 45.96
C GLU A 316 0.69 -13.15 45.73
N ALA A 317 1.95 -13.26 46.13
CA ALA A 317 2.93 -12.20 46.05
C ALA A 317 4.24 -12.77 45.50
N THR A 318 4.77 -12.13 44.47
CA THR A 318 6.10 -12.43 43.93
C THR A 318 6.89 -11.13 43.80
N SER A 319 8.17 -11.14 44.17
CA SER A 319 9.10 -10.05 43.84
C SER A 319 10.04 -10.50 42.72
N SER A 320 10.36 -9.58 41.81
CA SER A 320 11.38 -9.84 40.78
C SER A 320 12.76 -9.98 41.39
N ALA A 321 13.61 -10.86 40.81
CA ALA A 321 14.95 -11.12 41.32
C ALA A 321 15.88 -9.89 41.34
N THR A 322 15.54 -8.85 40.57
CA THR A 322 16.28 -7.57 40.50
C THR A 322 15.88 -6.58 41.60
N LEU A 323 14.83 -6.89 42.38
CA LEU A 323 14.35 -6.08 43.49
C LEU A 323 14.58 -6.85 44.80
N PRO A 324 15.54 -6.44 45.67
CA PRO A 324 15.86 -7.12 46.92
C PRO A 324 14.79 -6.84 47.99
N TRP A 325 13.52 -7.02 47.64
CA TRP A 325 12.39 -6.82 48.53
C TRP A 325 11.78 -8.15 48.91
N LYS A 326 11.49 -8.29 50.20
CA LYS A 326 10.59 -9.34 50.68
C LYS A 326 9.17 -8.82 50.57
N PHE A 327 8.37 -9.43 49.70
CA PHE A 327 6.99 -9.04 49.46
C PHE A 327 6.07 -10.25 49.67
N GLU A 328 5.19 -10.17 50.66
CA GLU A 328 4.32 -11.28 51.07
C GLU A 328 2.93 -10.80 51.52
N PRO A 329 1.86 -11.57 51.27
CA PRO A 329 0.54 -11.21 51.76
C PRO A 329 0.46 -11.46 53.28
N GLN A 330 -0.18 -10.55 54.03
CA GLN A 330 -0.43 -10.74 55.47
C GLN A 330 -1.52 -11.78 55.72
N GLN A 331 -2.56 -11.80 54.88
CA GLN A 331 -3.60 -12.82 54.87
C GLN A 331 -3.53 -13.64 53.58
N ARG A 332 -3.57 -14.98 53.71
CA ARG A 332 -3.48 -15.89 52.56
C ARG A 332 -4.74 -15.92 51.70
N SER A 333 -5.90 -15.72 52.33
CA SER A 333 -7.19 -15.71 51.63
C SER A 333 -8.27 -14.96 52.41
N VAL A 334 -9.24 -14.37 51.72
CA VAL A 334 -10.44 -13.77 52.31
C VAL A 334 -11.68 -14.30 51.58
N LYS A 335 -12.77 -14.54 52.32
CA LYS A 335 -14.04 -15.02 51.76
C LYS A 335 -15.06 -13.89 51.69
N VAL A 336 -15.45 -13.50 50.47
CA VAL A 336 -16.38 -12.40 50.21
C VAL A 336 -17.63 -12.87 49.46
N LEU A 337 -18.74 -12.20 49.73
CA LEU A 337 -19.92 -12.24 48.87
C LEU A 337 -19.81 -11.18 47.77
N PRO A 338 -20.45 -11.38 46.60
CA PRO A 338 -20.64 -10.29 45.64
C PRO A 338 -21.33 -9.09 46.31
N GLY A 339 -20.82 -7.87 46.07
CA GLY A 339 -21.25 -6.64 46.71
C GLY A 339 -20.64 -6.37 48.10
N GLU A 340 -19.98 -7.36 48.73
CA GLU A 340 -19.26 -7.20 49.99
C GLU A 340 -17.86 -6.63 49.72
N THR A 341 -17.47 -5.61 50.48
CA THR A 341 -16.13 -5.03 50.40
C THR A 341 -15.15 -5.79 51.29
N ALA A 342 -13.91 -5.92 50.83
CA ALA A 342 -12.83 -6.52 51.59
C ALA A 342 -11.55 -5.70 51.51
N LEU A 343 -10.82 -5.72 52.63
CA LEU A 343 -9.50 -5.12 52.77
C LEU A 343 -8.47 -6.22 53.02
N ALA A 344 -7.40 -6.20 52.24
CA ALA A 344 -6.29 -7.13 52.34
C ALA A 344 -4.98 -6.36 52.41
N PHE A 345 -4.07 -6.74 53.32
CA PHE A 345 -2.75 -6.14 53.43
C PHE A 345 -1.66 -7.02 52.82
N TYR A 346 -0.72 -6.38 52.12
CA TYR A 346 0.56 -6.96 51.76
C TYR A 346 1.67 -6.27 52.52
N ARG A 347 2.75 -6.98 52.80
CA ARG A 347 3.92 -6.42 53.46
C ARG A 347 5.10 -6.41 52.51
N ALA A 348 5.73 -5.25 52.37
CA ALA A 348 6.93 -5.06 51.59
C ALA A 348 8.07 -4.58 52.48
N LYS A 349 9.20 -5.29 52.48
CA LYS A 349 10.41 -4.92 53.20
C LYS A 349 11.58 -4.80 52.24
N ASN A 350 12.26 -3.66 52.25
CA ASN A 350 13.49 -3.48 51.49
C ASN A 350 14.68 -4.07 52.25
N LEU A 351 15.24 -5.17 51.73
CA LEU A 351 16.42 -5.84 52.30
C LEU A 351 17.74 -5.27 51.76
N GLY A 352 17.67 -4.32 50.82
CA GLY A 352 18.84 -3.65 50.26
C GLY A 352 19.37 -2.51 51.12
N ASP A 353 20.53 -2.02 50.73
CA ASP A 353 21.26 -0.90 51.34
C ASP A 353 20.90 0.48 50.74
N LYS A 354 20.00 0.51 49.75
CA LYS A 354 19.60 1.72 49.02
C LYS A 354 18.09 1.89 48.98
N ASP A 355 17.66 3.14 48.93
CA ASP A 355 16.29 3.52 48.60
C ASP A 355 15.94 3.03 47.19
N LEU A 356 14.84 2.29 47.07
CA LEU A 356 14.37 1.76 45.79
C LEU A 356 12.93 2.20 45.54
N ILE A 357 12.61 2.40 44.26
CA ILE A 357 11.25 2.67 43.81
C ILE A 357 10.77 1.42 43.09
N GLY A 358 9.62 0.91 43.51
CA GLY A 358 8.97 -0.25 42.92
C GLY A 358 7.63 0.13 42.28
N ILE A 359 7.24 -0.64 41.26
CA ILE A 359 5.89 -0.63 40.70
C ILE A 359 5.35 -2.06 40.72
N ALA A 360 4.09 -2.21 41.11
CA ALA A 360 3.42 -3.51 41.14
C ALA A 360 2.50 -3.68 39.94
N THR A 361 2.54 -4.86 39.32
CA THR A 361 1.52 -5.34 38.39
C THR A 361 0.74 -6.46 39.05
N TYR A 362 -0.46 -6.71 38.52
CA TYR A 362 -1.30 -7.80 39.02
C TYR A 362 -1.92 -8.59 37.89
N ASN A 363 -2.29 -9.82 38.21
CA ASN A 363 -3.16 -10.65 37.38
C ASN A 363 -4.22 -11.33 38.26
N MET A 364 -5.27 -11.84 37.61
CA MET A 364 -6.32 -12.61 38.28
C MET A 364 -6.55 -13.92 37.55
N THR A 365 -6.71 -14.99 38.31
CA THR A 365 -7.05 -16.31 37.78
C THR A 365 -8.34 -16.81 38.43
N PRO A 366 -9.35 -17.21 37.65
CA PRO A 366 -9.42 -17.19 36.18
C PRO A 366 -9.62 -15.77 35.61
N GLU A 367 -9.06 -15.46 34.44
CA GLU A 367 -9.08 -14.13 33.81
C GLU A 367 -10.50 -13.57 33.59
N LYS A 368 -11.48 -14.45 33.40
CA LYS A 368 -12.88 -14.08 33.16
C LYS A 368 -13.53 -13.32 34.31
N ILE A 369 -12.98 -13.38 35.53
CA ILE A 369 -13.49 -12.60 36.66
C ILE A 369 -13.05 -11.13 36.62
N ALA A 370 -12.00 -10.80 35.86
CA ALA A 370 -11.41 -9.46 35.85
C ALA A 370 -12.41 -8.31 35.62
N PRO A 371 -13.45 -8.43 34.75
CA PRO A 371 -14.45 -7.38 34.57
C PRO A 371 -15.34 -7.11 35.79
N TYR A 372 -15.46 -8.07 36.70
CA TYR A 372 -16.33 -8.01 37.88
C TYR A 372 -15.55 -7.68 39.16
N PHE A 373 -14.23 -7.69 39.13
CA PHE A 373 -13.40 -7.41 40.29
C PHE A 373 -13.01 -5.92 40.32
N ALA A 374 -13.57 -5.20 41.28
CA ALA A 374 -13.37 -3.76 41.42
C ALA A 374 -12.33 -3.47 42.49
N LYS A 375 -11.26 -2.76 42.11
CA LYS A 375 -10.24 -2.27 43.04
C LYS A 375 -10.52 -0.81 43.34
N VAL A 376 -10.96 -0.55 44.57
CA VAL A 376 -11.35 0.80 45.01
C VAL A 376 -10.09 1.59 45.41
N GLU A 377 -9.13 0.96 46.08
CA GLU A 377 -7.80 1.53 46.37
C GLU A 377 -6.71 0.46 46.21
N CYS A 378 -5.62 0.79 45.50
CA CYS A 378 -4.53 -0.14 45.14
C CYS A 378 -3.20 0.63 45.08
N PHE A 379 -2.14 0.09 45.67
CA PHE A 379 -0.75 0.57 45.48
C PHE A 379 -0.18 0.32 44.07
N CYS A 380 -1.04 -0.17 43.18
CA CYS A 380 -0.72 -0.74 41.90
C CYS A 380 -0.74 0.42 40.90
N PHE A 381 0.36 0.63 40.19
CA PHE A 381 0.62 1.79 39.34
C PHE A 381 1.00 3.10 40.05
N GLU A 382 1.15 3.09 41.38
CA GLU A 382 1.79 4.19 42.12
C GLU A 382 3.26 3.87 42.39
N GLU A 383 4.13 4.87 42.29
CA GLU A 383 5.55 4.75 42.62
C GLU A 383 5.70 4.54 44.13
N GLN A 384 5.98 3.30 44.55
CA GLN A 384 6.24 3.00 45.96
C GLN A 384 7.73 3.17 46.24
N LYS A 385 8.10 4.24 46.95
CA LYS A 385 9.47 4.44 47.44
C LYS A 385 9.60 3.82 48.83
N ILE A 386 10.42 2.79 48.96
CA ILE A 386 10.75 2.14 50.25
C ILE A 386 12.24 2.34 50.54
N ARG A 387 12.56 2.96 51.68
CA ARG A 387 13.94 3.24 52.09
C ARG A 387 14.69 1.95 52.46
N ALA A 388 16.01 2.01 52.48
CA ALA A 388 16.82 0.87 52.91
C ALA A 388 16.42 0.38 54.31
N GLY A 389 16.10 -0.90 54.46
CA GLY A 389 15.67 -1.50 55.72
C GLY A 389 14.23 -1.17 56.17
N GLU A 390 13.51 -0.31 55.45
CA GLU A 390 12.13 0.07 55.76
C GLU A 390 11.14 -1.05 55.41
N GLU A 391 10.10 -1.16 56.22
CA GLU A 391 9.01 -2.13 56.09
C GLU A 391 7.69 -1.37 56.07
N VAL A 392 6.88 -1.60 55.05
CA VAL A 392 5.59 -0.92 54.83
C VAL A 392 4.48 -1.95 54.59
N ASP A 393 3.31 -1.66 55.16
CA ASP A 393 2.09 -2.42 54.89
C ASP A 393 1.29 -1.69 53.80
N LEU A 394 0.97 -2.41 52.73
CA LEU A 394 0.32 -1.93 51.52
C LEU A 394 -1.12 -2.47 51.46
N PRO A 395 -2.14 -1.64 51.71
CA PRO A 395 -3.54 -2.06 51.66
C PRO A 395 -4.03 -2.26 50.21
N VAL A 396 -4.94 -3.22 50.03
CA VAL A 396 -5.73 -3.43 48.82
C VAL A 396 -7.19 -3.49 49.23
N PHE A 397 -7.97 -2.48 48.81
CA PHE A 397 -9.39 -2.41 49.05
C PHE A 397 -10.15 -2.77 47.77
N PHE A 398 -10.98 -3.81 47.84
CA PHE A 398 -11.66 -4.35 46.66
C PHE A 398 -13.06 -4.89 46.98
N PHE A 399 -13.86 -5.11 45.95
CA PHE A 399 -15.10 -5.88 46.00
C PHE A 399 -15.35 -6.62 44.69
N ILE A 400 -16.26 -7.59 44.70
CA ILE A 400 -16.70 -8.32 43.50
C ILE A 400 -18.10 -7.82 43.15
N ASP A 401 -18.33 -7.35 41.92
CA ASP A 401 -19.63 -6.88 41.46
C ASP A 401 -20.65 -8.03 41.39
N ARG A 402 -21.89 -7.75 41.81
CA ARG A 402 -23.02 -8.70 41.80
C ARG A 402 -23.42 -9.21 40.43
N ASP A 403 -23.09 -8.50 39.35
CA ASP A 403 -23.35 -8.93 37.97
C ASP A 403 -22.65 -10.28 37.66
N ILE A 404 -21.71 -10.74 38.50
CA ILE A 404 -21.12 -12.08 38.42
C ILE A 404 -22.16 -13.21 38.64
N ILE A 405 -23.28 -12.92 39.31
CA ILE A 405 -24.36 -13.88 39.58
C ILE A 405 -25.07 -14.26 38.29
N ASP A 406 -25.26 -13.29 37.39
CA ASP A 406 -25.98 -13.46 36.14
C ASP A 406 -25.09 -13.99 35.00
N GLU A 407 -23.78 -14.18 35.24
CA GLU A 407 -22.82 -14.59 34.22
C GLU A 407 -22.70 -16.13 34.14
N PRO A 408 -23.22 -16.78 33.08
CA PRO A 408 -23.24 -18.24 32.98
C PRO A 408 -21.84 -18.86 32.94
N GLN A 409 -20.83 -18.11 32.44
CA GLN A 409 -19.46 -18.62 32.37
C GLN A 409 -18.72 -18.63 33.72
N LEU A 410 -19.28 -17.98 34.74
CA LEU A 410 -18.73 -17.87 36.09
C LEU A 410 -19.61 -18.58 37.14
N GLU A 411 -20.58 -19.35 36.67
CA GLU A 411 -21.42 -20.21 37.50
C GLU A 411 -20.56 -21.24 38.25
N GLY A 412 -20.66 -21.26 39.58
CA GLY A 412 -19.85 -22.14 40.43
C GLY A 412 -18.39 -21.69 40.65
N LEU A 413 -18.01 -20.47 40.25
CA LEU A 413 -16.69 -19.94 40.60
C LEU A 413 -16.61 -19.64 42.10
N ASP A 414 -15.85 -20.49 42.81
CA ASP A 414 -15.65 -20.44 44.26
C ASP A 414 -14.27 -19.92 44.67
N ASP A 415 -13.27 -20.03 43.80
CA ASP A 415 -11.86 -19.72 44.10
C ASP A 415 -11.27 -18.78 43.05
N VAL A 416 -10.64 -17.71 43.53
CA VAL A 416 -10.00 -16.67 42.71
C VAL A 416 -8.61 -16.44 43.26
N VAL A 417 -7.61 -16.37 42.39
CA VAL A 417 -6.25 -16.02 42.79
C VAL A 417 -5.93 -14.62 42.30
N LEU A 418 -5.59 -13.73 43.23
CA LEU A 418 -5.08 -12.39 42.95
C LEU A 418 -3.57 -12.39 43.19
N SER A 419 -2.81 -12.35 42.10
CA SER A 419 -1.34 -12.40 42.16
C SER A 419 -0.75 -11.03 41.89
N TYR A 420 0.10 -10.56 42.79
CA TYR A 420 0.90 -9.35 42.61
C TYR A 420 2.35 -9.68 42.32
N THR A 421 2.94 -8.97 41.35
CA THR A 421 4.37 -9.01 41.08
C THR A 421 4.99 -7.63 41.19
N PHE A 422 6.02 -7.49 42.03
CA PHE A 422 6.77 -6.24 42.17
C PHE A 422 8.00 -6.18 41.26
N PHE A 423 8.12 -5.08 40.54
CA PHE A 423 9.26 -4.74 39.70
C PHE A 423 9.95 -3.49 40.21
N LYS A 424 11.28 -3.44 40.09
CA LYS A 424 12.03 -2.19 40.22
C LYS A 424 11.55 -1.21 39.14
N ALA A 425 11.36 0.07 39.46
CA ALA A 425 10.94 1.07 38.49
C ALA A 425 12.15 1.84 37.91
N ARG A 426 12.10 2.15 36.62
CA ARG A 426 13.00 3.07 35.91
C ARG A 426 12.16 4.17 35.26
N ARG A 427 12.69 5.38 35.14
CA ARG A 427 12.04 6.44 34.35
C ARG A 427 12.33 6.28 32.87
N ASN A 428 11.30 6.34 32.04
CA ASN A 428 11.44 6.44 30.59
C ASN A 428 11.82 7.87 30.16
N ASP A 429 12.14 8.09 28.88
CA ASP A 429 12.56 9.40 28.35
C ASP A 429 11.48 10.49 28.47
N LYS A 430 10.24 10.11 28.79
CA LYS A 430 9.10 11.00 29.05
C LYS A 430 8.84 11.24 30.54
N GLY A 431 9.70 10.72 31.41
CA GLY A 431 9.63 10.92 32.87
C GLY A 431 8.65 10.00 33.60
N HIS A 432 8.00 9.04 32.94
CA HIS A 432 7.08 8.08 33.57
C HIS A 432 7.85 6.88 34.15
N ALA A 433 7.44 6.37 35.32
CA ALA A 433 7.93 5.11 35.85
C ALA A 433 7.44 3.92 35.02
N VAL A 434 8.38 3.09 34.57
CA VAL A 434 8.16 1.81 33.89
C VAL A 434 8.95 0.71 34.60
N PRO A 435 8.51 -0.57 34.56
CA PRO A 435 9.28 -1.66 35.13
C PRO A 435 10.68 -1.77 34.50
N ASP A 436 11.71 -1.93 35.33
CA ASP A 436 13.11 -2.17 35.00
C ASP A 436 13.35 -3.67 34.80
N ALA A 437 12.58 -4.27 33.89
CA ALA A 437 12.64 -5.69 33.54
C ALA A 437 12.48 -5.87 32.02
N PRO A 438 13.04 -6.95 31.43
CA PRO A 438 12.78 -7.32 30.05
C PRO A 438 11.27 -7.43 29.75
N GLU A 439 10.85 -6.99 28.56
CA GLU A 439 9.44 -6.86 28.17
C GLU A 439 8.70 -8.20 28.21
N ASP A 440 9.38 -9.31 27.93
CA ASP A 440 8.89 -10.68 28.02
C ASP A 440 8.55 -11.10 29.46
N VAL A 441 9.34 -10.66 30.44
CA VAL A 441 9.08 -10.94 31.86
C VAL A 441 7.87 -10.17 32.36
N ILE A 442 7.74 -8.92 31.93
CA ILE A 442 6.58 -8.07 32.25
C ILE A 442 5.31 -8.70 31.66
N GLN A 443 5.35 -9.08 30.39
CA GLN A 443 4.20 -9.70 29.71
C GLN A 443 3.80 -11.02 30.34
N LYS A 444 4.78 -11.85 30.73
CA LYS A 444 4.51 -13.10 31.45
C LYS A 444 3.80 -12.84 32.78
N SER A 445 4.24 -11.83 33.53
CA SER A 445 3.58 -11.46 34.80
C SER A 445 2.15 -10.95 34.61
N GLN A 446 1.84 -10.41 33.42
CA GLN A 446 0.51 -9.91 33.05
C GLN A 446 -0.37 -10.97 32.36
N GLY A 447 0.11 -12.20 32.17
CA GLY A 447 -0.65 -13.29 31.55
C GLY A 447 -0.63 -13.30 30.01
N PHE A 448 0.17 -12.45 29.35
CA PHE A 448 0.20 -12.34 27.88
C PHE A 448 1.09 -13.37 27.16
N GLU A 449 1.65 -14.35 27.87
CA GLU A 449 2.63 -15.31 27.33
C GLU A 449 2.14 -16.12 26.10
N LYS A 450 0.83 -16.22 25.90
CA LYS A 450 0.20 -17.01 24.81
C LYS A 450 -0.11 -16.20 23.55
N TYR A 451 0.14 -14.88 23.54
CA TYR A 451 -0.26 -13.99 22.46
C TYR A 451 0.95 -13.50 21.66
N GLN A 452 0.94 -13.69 20.33
CA GLN A 452 1.94 -13.08 19.45
C GLN A 452 1.63 -11.60 19.25
N LEU A 453 2.53 -10.73 19.72
CA LEU A 453 2.43 -9.30 19.51
C LEU A 453 3.02 -8.89 18.15
N ALA A 454 2.49 -7.80 17.59
CA ALA A 454 3.04 -7.18 16.40
C ALA A 454 4.49 -6.74 16.66
N ARG A 455 5.41 -7.08 15.74
CA ARG A 455 6.81 -6.64 15.82
C ARG A 455 6.85 -5.12 15.83
N ARG A 456 7.41 -4.54 16.89
CA ARG A 456 7.84 -3.14 16.88
C ARG A 456 9.14 -3.09 16.08
N ASP A 457 9.09 -2.48 14.91
CA ASP A 457 10.30 -2.11 14.19
C ASP A 457 11.09 -1.12 15.06
N ALA A 458 12.33 -1.48 15.37
CA ALA A 458 13.24 -0.66 16.16
C ALA A 458 13.76 0.51 15.31
N SER A 459 12.89 1.47 14.95
CA SER A 459 13.29 2.69 14.26
C SER A 459 12.26 3.82 14.31
N THR A 460 11.59 4.06 15.44
CA THR A 460 10.94 5.36 15.71
C THR A 460 11.08 5.78 17.16
#